data_AF-A0A3B8J8M7-F1
#
_entry.id   AF-A0A3B8J8M7-F1
#
_cell.length_a   1.000
_cell.length_b   1.000
_cell.length_c   1.000
_cell.angle_alpha   90.00
_cell.angle_beta   90.00
_cell.angle_gamma   90.00
#
_symmetry.space_group_name_H-M   'P 1'
#
loop_
_entity.id
_entity.type
_entity.pdbx_description
1 polymer ?
#
loop_
_entity_poly.entity_id
_entity_poly.type
_entity_poly.pdbx_seq_one_letter_code
_entity_poly.pdbx_strand_id
1 'polypeptide(L)'
;MTTKKQAIEFAKQFNWTAKDAERAFADLNIKEADEQALLLALIKFAGPELAERQRLQGAQKAQVTKKVKYIKEIEIDFANKVSEYEEKLEQERSTFVKIISVFYKIAKPFGLEDPWIEALLAKYEEYQDAA
;
A
#
# COMPACT_ATOMS: atom_id res chain seq x y z
N MET A 1 -7.85 45.35 -20.03
CA MET A 1 -8.37 44.05 -19.53
C MET A 1 -7.21 43.26 -18.98
N THR A 2 -7.36 42.74 -17.77
CA THR A 2 -6.34 41.93 -17.11
C THR A 2 -6.44 40.49 -17.59
N THR A 3 -5.32 39.87 -17.95
CA THR A 3 -5.28 38.45 -18.33
C THR A 3 -5.00 37.58 -17.11
N LYS A 4 -5.39 36.29 -17.18
CA LYS A 4 -5.08 35.31 -16.11
C LYS A 4 -3.59 35.26 -15.78
N LYS A 5 -2.72 35.32 -16.79
CA LYS A 5 -1.27 35.32 -16.60
C LYS A 5 -0.79 36.56 -15.84
N GLN A 6 -1.32 37.73 -16.17
CA GLN A 6 -0.99 38.98 -15.48
C GLN A 6 -1.50 38.97 -14.03
N ALA A 7 -2.71 38.47 -13.79
CA ALA A 7 -3.25 38.32 -12.43
C ALA A 7 -2.40 37.36 -11.57
N ILE A 8 -1.92 36.25 -12.14
CA ILE A 8 -1.03 35.31 -11.44
C ILE A 8 0.34 35.93 -11.17
N GLU A 9 0.92 36.68 -12.12
CA GLU A 9 2.19 37.39 -11.86
C GLU A 9 2.05 38.49 -10.82
N PHE A 10 0.92 39.21 -10.81
CA PHE A 10 0.61 40.15 -9.74
C PHE A 10 0.58 39.45 -8.37
N ALA A 11 -0.10 38.31 -8.25
CA ALA A 11 -0.15 37.56 -6.99
C ALA A 11 1.25 37.09 -6.53
N LYS A 12 2.11 36.68 -7.47
CA LYS A 12 3.50 36.28 -7.17
C LYS A 12 4.35 37.41 -6.59
N GLN A 13 4.06 38.68 -6.92
CA GLN A 13 4.74 39.82 -6.27
C GLN A 13 4.50 39.86 -4.76
N PHE A 14 3.39 39.28 -4.29
CA PHE A 14 3.04 39.14 -2.88
C PHE A 14 3.37 37.75 -2.31
N ASN A 15 4.28 37.00 -2.94
CA ASN A 15 4.73 35.65 -2.54
C ASN A 15 3.65 34.56 -2.60
N TRP A 16 2.58 34.75 -3.38
CA TRP A 16 1.61 33.68 -3.60
C TRP A 16 2.12 32.63 -4.57
N THR A 17 1.77 31.36 -4.30
CA THR A 17 1.96 30.31 -5.30
C THR A 17 0.95 30.50 -6.43
N ALA A 18 1.32 30.09 -7.65
CA ALA A 18 0.41 30.18 -8.80
C ALA A 18 -0.91 29.43 -8.55
N LYS A 19 -0.85 28.26 -7.88
CA LYS A 19 -2.03 27.46 -7.56
C LYS A 19 -2.95 28.13 -6.54
N ASP A 20 -2.38 28.79 -5.54
CA ASP A 20 -3.20 29.50 -4.54
C ASP A 20 -3.80 30.78 -5.12
N ALA A 21 -3.07 31.47 -5.99
CA ALA A 21 -3.59 32.60 -6.76
C ALA A 21 -4.75 32.17 -7.68
N GLU A 22 -4.60 31.08 -8.44
CA GLU A 22 -5.69 30.54 -9.28
C GLU A 22 -6.95 30.23 -8.48
N ARG A 23 -6.80 29.71 -7.25
CA ARG A 23 -7.92 29.40 -6.37
C ARG A 23 -8.55 30.67 -5.80
N ALA A 24 -7.75 31.63 -5.37
CA ALA A 24 -8.24 32.92 -4.88
C ALA A 24 -9.03 33.67 -5.97
N PHE A 25 -8.68 33.51 -7.24
CA PHE A 25 -9.36 34.13 -8.37
C PHE A 25 -10.46 33.27 -9.00
N ALA A 26 -10.82 32.12 -8.42
CA ALA A 26 -11.74 31.17 -9.04
C ALA A 26 -13.12 31.79 -9.34
N ASP A 27 -13.61 32.64 -8.44
CA ASP A 27 -14.92 33.28 -8.54
C ASP A 27 -14.85 34.73 -9.05
N LEU A 28 -13.66 35.22 -9.44
CA LEU A 28 -13.45 36.59 -9.88
C LEU A 28 -13.47 36.69 -11.42
N ASN A 29 -14.19 37.69 -11.96
CA ASN A 29 -14.10 38.03 -13.39
C ASN A 29 -12.78 38.76 -13.69
N ILE A 30 -11.70 37.98 -13.90
CA ILE A 30 -10.34 38.50 -14.11
C ILE A 30 -10.26 39.50 -15.27
N LYS A 31 -11.11 39.38 -16.30
CA LYS A 31 -11.05 40.27 -17.48
C LYS A 31 -11.40 41.73 -17.16
N GLU A 32 -12.30 41.91 -16.19
CA GLU A 32 -12.81 43.21 -15.73
C GLU A 32 -12.19 43.66 -14.40
N ALA A 33 -11.46 42.77 -13.73
CA ALA A 33 -10.82 43.04 -12.45
C ALA A 33 -9.65 44.02 -12.58
N ASP A 34 -9.63 45.02 -11.70
CA ASP A 34 -8.48 45.87 -11.42
C ASP A 34 -7.58 45.24 -10.34
N GLU A 35 -6.44 45.87 -10.09
CA GLU A 35 -5.46 45.39 -9.10
C GLU A 35 -6.06 45.35 -7.68
N GLN A 36 -6.98 46.26 -7.35
CA GLN A 36 -7.66 46.28 -6.06
C GLN A 36 -8.57 45.06 -5.89
N ALA A 37 -9.34 44.69 -6.91
CA ALA A 37 -10.18 43.49 -6.91
C ALA A 37 -9.33 42.21 -6.79
N LEU A 38 -8.18 42.15 -7.47
CA LEU A 38 -7.24 41.04 -7.34
C LEU A 38 -6.68 40.95 -5.91
N LEU A 39 -6.24 42.07 -5.33
CA LEU A 39 -5.71 42.08 -3.96
C LEU A 39 -6.78 41.66 -2.93
N LEU A 40 -8.01 42.15 -3.07
CA LEU A 40 -9.13 41.75 -2.21
C LEU A 40 -9.44 40.26 -2.28
N ALA A 41 -9.37 39.66 -3.47
CA ALA A 41 -9.56 38.23 -3.66
C ALA A 41 -8.47 37.42 -2.93
N LEU A 42 -7.20 37.84 -3.05
CA LEU A 42 -6.09 37.21 -2.32
C LEU A 42 -6.28 37.32 -0.80
N ILE A 43 -6.65 38.50 -0.29
CA ILE A 43 -6.87 38.72 1.15
C ILE A 43 -8.01 37.85 1.68
N LYS A 44 -9.14 37.77 0.97
CA LYS A 44 -10.27 36.92 1.36
C LYS A 44 -9.86 35.45 1.45
N PHE A 45 -9.08 34.98 0.48
CA PHE A 45 -8.59 33.61 0.46
C PHE A 45 -7.55 33.33 1.57
N ALA A 46 -6.72 34.32 1.92
CA ALA A 46 -5.64 34.18 2.91
C ALA A 46 -6.11 33.87 4.34
N GLY A 47 -7.37 34.17 4.65
CA GLY A 47 -7.93 34.00 6.00
C GLY A 47 -8.48 32.59 6.24
N PRO A 48 -9.79 32.45 6.55
CA PRO A 48 -10.37 31.18 6.97
C PRO A 48 -10.26 30.07 5.91
N GLU A 49 -10.27 30.42 4.63
CA GLU A 49 -10.22 29.45 3.54
C GLU A 49 -8.86 28.74 3.43
N LEU A 50 -7.76 29.48 3.56
CA LEU A 50 -6.42 28.89 3.55
C LEU A 50 -6.21 28.00 4.77
N ALA A 51 -6.61 28.45 5.95
CA ALA A 51 -6.51 27.68 7.19
C ALA A 51 -7.31 26.36 7.12
N GLU A 52 -8.55 26.43 6.65
CA GLU A 52 -9.41 25.24 6.50
C GLU A 52 -8.82 24.25 5.49
N ARG A 53 -8.26 24.73 4.37
CA ARG A 53 -7.60 23.87 3.39
C ARG A 53 -6.35 23.21 3.96
N GLN A 54 -5.52 23.93 4.70
CA GLN A 54 -4.35 23.34 5.35
C GLN A 54 -4.77 22.25 6.33
N ARG A 55 -5.84 22.48 7.10
CA ARG A 55 -6.44 21.48 8.00
C ARG A 55 -6.92 20.24 7.23
N LEU A 56 -7.67 20.42 6.15
CA LEU A 56 -8.18 19.33 5.31
C LEU A 56 -7.04 18.54 4.64
N GLN A 57 -6.01 19.22 4.14
CA GLN A 57 -4.82 18.57 3.57
C GLN A 57 -4.06 17.77 4.63
N GLY A 58 -3.92 18.32 5.84
CA GLY A 58 -3.33 17.61 6.98
C GLY A 58 -4.12 16.35 7.33
N ALA A 59 -5.44 16.45 7.40
CA ALA A 59 -6.32 15.32 7.67
C ALA A 59 -6.23 14.24 6.58
N GLN A 60 -6.21 14.62 5.30
CA GLN A 60 -6.03 13.69 4.18
C GLN A 60 -4.67 12.98 4.25
N LYS A 61 -3.58 13.73 4.50
CA LYS A 61 -2.24 13.14 4.67
C LYS A 61 -2.23 12.14 5.83
N ALA A 62 -2.82 12.49 6.97
CA ALA A 62 -2.92 11.60 8.12
C ALA A 62 -3.71 10.31 7.80
N GLN A 63 -4.82 10.44 7.07
CA GLN A 63 -5.60 9.28 6.62
C GLN A 63 -4.80 8.37 5.68
N VAL A 64 -4.08 8.94 4.71
CA VAL A 64 -3.22 8.18 3.79
C VAL A 64 -2.13 7.47 4.56
N THR A 65 -1.42 8.16 5.46
CA THR A 65 -0.38 7.56 6.31
C THR A 65 -0.93 6.38 7.13
N LYS A 66 -2.12 6.55 7.74
CA LYS A 66 -2.76 5.48 8.52
C LYS A 66 -3.09 4.27 7.65
N LYS A 67 -3.64 4.48 6.45
CA LYS A 67 -3.96 3.39 5.51
C LYS A 67 -2.69 2.66 5.03
N VAL A 68 -1.64 3.40 4.68
CA VAL A 68 -0.35 2.81 4.28
C VAL A 68 0.24 1.97 5.40
N LYS A 69 0.20 2.46 6.65
CA LYS A 69 0.67 1.67 7.80
C LYS A 69 -0.13 0.38 7.98
N TYR A 70 -1.45 0.48 7.89
CA TYR A 70 -2.34 -0.69 8.03
C TYR A 70 -2.10 -1.73 6.93
N ILE A 71 -1.90 -1.31 5.68
CA ILE A 71 -1.57 -2.22 4.57
C ILE A 71 -0.26 -2.97 4.86
N LYS A 72 0.79 -2.26 5.31
CA LYS A 72 2.06 -2.90 5.67
C LYS A 72 1.92 -3.90 6.81
N GLU A 73 1.10 -3.58 7.82
CA GLU A 73 0.81 -4.50 8.92
C GLU A 73 0.12 -5.78 8.41
N ILE A 74 -0.83 -5.65 7.48
CA ILE A 74 -1.48 -6.80 6.83
C ILE A 74 -0.47 -7.61 6.01
N GLU A 75 0.39 -6.96 5.23
CA GLU A 75 1.39 -7.64 4.41
C GLU A 75 2.34 -8.48 5.26
N ILE A 76 2.81 -7.94 6.39
CA ILE A 76 3.66 -8.65 7.34
C ILE A 76 2.90 -9.81 8.00
N ASP A 77 1.69 -9.58 8.48
CA ASP A 77 0.85 -10.62 9.10
C ASP A 77 0.57 -11.77 8.11
N PHE A 78 0.29 -11.44 6.85
CA PHE A 78 0.07 -12.42 5.80
C PHE A 78 1.33 -13.22 5.49
N ALA A 79 2.48 -12.56 5.35
CA ALA A 79 3.77 -13.25 5.13
C ALA A 79 4.11 -14.21 6.27
N ASN A 80 3.91 -13.78 7.52
CA ASN A 80 4.12 -14.62 8.69
C ASN A 80 3.18 -15.83 8.69
N LYS A 81 1.88 -15.62 8.40
CA LYS A 81 0.91 -16.72 8.32
C LYS A 81 1.25 -17.72 7.22
N VAL A 82 1.68 -17.26 6.05
CA VAL A 82 2.12 -18.15 4.97
C VAL A 82 3.31 -18.98 5.42
N SER A 83 4.33 -18.35 6.00
CA SER A 83 5.51 -19.06 6.55
C SER A 83 5.11 -20.09 7.61
N GLU A 84 4.26 -19.71 8.57
CA GLU A 84 3.76 -20.63 9.60
C GLU A 84 2.97 -21.81 9.01
N TYR A 85 2.20 -21.58 7.95
CA TYR A 85 1.46 -22.64 7.27
C TYR A 85 2.38 -23.58 6.49
N GLU A 86 3.40 -23.04 5.81
CA GLU A 86 4.41 -23.83 5.12
C GLU A 86 5.17 -24.73 6.11
N GLU A 87 5.63 -24.18 7.23
CA GLU A 87 6.30 -24.94 8.29
C GLU A 87 5.40 -26.04 8.87
N LYS A 88 4.12 -25.74 9.16
CA LYS A 88 3.17 -26.74 9.64
C LYS A 88 2.94 -27.85 8.62
N LEU A 89 2.78 -27.50 7.34
CA LEU A 89 2.61 -28.47 6.27
C LEU A 89 3.85 -29.37 6.11
N GLU A 90 5.05 -28.82 6.23
CA GLU A 90 6.30 -29.60 6.22
C GLU A 90 6.37 -30.57 7.41
N GLN A 91 6.01 -30.11 8.62
CA GLN A 91 5.98 -30.96 9.81
C GLN A 91 4.95 -32.08 9.69
N GLU A 92 3.74 -31.78 9.21
CA GLU A 92 2.69 -32.76 8.98
C GLU A 92 3.11 -33.77 7.91
N ARG A 93 3.65 -33.31 6.77
CA ARG A 93 4.18 -34.18 5.71
C ARG A 93 5.29 -35.09 6.23
N SER A 94 6.23 -34.54 7.01
CA SER A 94 7.30 -35.33 7.63
C SER A 94 6.77 -36.42 8.54
N THR A 95 5.82 -36.06 9.40
CA THR A 95 5.20 -37.00 10.35
C THR A 95 4.44 -38.09 9.61
N PHE A 96 3.66 -37.72 8.60
CA PHE A 96 2.88 -38.64 7.79
C PHE A 96 3.77 -39.61 7.01
N VAL A 97 4.82 -39.11 6.34
CA VAL A 97 5.77 -39.95 5.60
C VAL A 97 6.52 -40.90 6.54
N LYS A 98 6.92 -40.43 7.74
CA LYS A 98 7.52 -41.30 8.77
C LYS A 98 6.57 -42.44 9.16
N ILE A 99 5.30 -42.13 9.41
CA ILE A 99 4.29 -43.14 9.74
C ILE A 99 4.14 -44.16 8.61
N ILE A 100 3.98 -43.70 7.36
CA ILE A 100 3.91 -44.59 6.19
C ILE A 100 5.15 -45.48 6.10
N SER A 101 6.34 -44.92 6.28
CA SER A 101 7.59 -45.67 6.18
C SER A 101 7.67 -46.82 7.19
N VAL A 102 7.17 -46.60 8.42
CA VAL A 102 7.14 -47.61 9.48
C VAL A 102 6.18 -48.74 9.12
N PHE A 103 4.94 -48.40 8.74
CA PHE A 103 3.95 -49.40 8.36
C PHE A 103 4.35 -50.18 7.10
N TYR A 104 4.90 -49.50 6.10
CA TYR A 104 5.35 -50.13 4.86
C TYR A 104 6.52 -51.09 5.09
N LYS A 105 7.50 -50.72 5.92
CA LYS A 105 8.61 -51.62 6.32
C LYS A 105 8.10 -52.88 7.03
N ILE A 106 7.03 -52.77 7.82
CA ILE A 106 6.39 -53.92 8.47
C ILE A 106 5.63 -54.78 7.45
N ALA A 107 4.92 -54.18 6.49
CA ALA A 107 4.07 -54.88 5.53
C ALA A 107 4.83 -55.50 4.34
N LYS A 108 5.97 -54.92 3.93
CA LYS A 108 6.76 -55.37 2.77
C LYS A 108 7.19 -56.84 2.84
N PRO A 109 7.66 -57.38 3.99
CA PRO A 109 7.94 -58.81 4.14
C PRO A 109 6.71 -59.73 3.99
N PHE A 110 5.50 -59.19 4.10
CA PHE A 110 4.24 -59.92 3.89
C PHE A 110 3.72 -59.80 2.44
N GLY A 111 4.56 -59.35 1.50
CA GLY A 111 4.26 -59.31 0.07
C GLY A 111 3.53 -58.05 -0.40
N LEU A 112 3.48 -57.00 0.43
CA LEU A 112 2.94 -55.71 0.02
C LEU A 112 4.04 -54.89 -0.69
N GLU A 113 3.95 -54.79 -2.01
CA GLU A 113 4.80 -53.93 -2.84
C GLU A 113 3.92 -52.92 -3.57
N ASP A 114 4.12 -51.62 -3.28
CA ASP A 114 3.36 -50.54 -3.90
C ASP A 114 4.33 -49.50 -4.53
N PRO A 115 4.39 -49.42 -5.87
CA PRO A 115 5.26 -48.47 -6.58
C PRO A 115 5.03 -47.00 -6.21
N TRP A 116 3.81 -46.63 -5.80
CA TRP A 116 3.50 -45.26 -5.40
C TRP A 116 4.08 -44.93 -4.03
N ILE A 117 4.05 -45.86 -3.08
CA ILE A 117 4.65 -45.68 -1.75
C ILE A 117 6.18 -45.61 -1.87
N GLU A 118 6.79 -46.43 -2.72
CA GLU A 118 8.24 -46.38 -2.96
C GLU A 118 8.66 -45.07 -3.62
N ALA A 119 7.91 -44.60 -4.63
CA ALA A 119 8.15 -43.30 -5.25
C ALA A 119 7.98 -42.13 -4.26
N LEU A 120 6.97 -42.19 -3.37
CA LEU A 120 6.72 -41.19 -2.34
C LEU A 120 7.89 -41.12 -1.34
N LEU A 121 8.37 -42.27 -0.86
CA LEU A 121 9.49 -42.35 0.09
C LEU A 121 10.80 -41.87 -0.55
N ALA A 122 11.09 -42.30 -1.78
CA ALA A 122 12.28 -41.87 -2.51
C ALA A 122 12.26 -40.35 -2.79
N LYS A 123 11.12 -39.81 -3.20
CA LYS A 123 10.97 -38.36 -3.41
C LYS A 123 11.12 -37.57 -2.12
N TYR A 124 10.64 -38.10 -1.00
CA TYR A 124 10.78 -37.43 0.28
C TYR A 124 12.24 -37.44 0.79
N GLU A 125 12.99 -38.53 0.58
CA GLU A 125 14.44 -38.57 0.86
C GLU A 125 15.19 -37.54 0.01
N GLU A 126 14.93 -37.46 -1.30
CA GLU A 126 15.52 -36.43 -2.18
C GLU A 126 15.23 -35.00 -1.70
N TYR A 127 14.02 -34.74 -1.19
CA TYR A 127 13.64 -33.43 -0.66
C TYR A 127 14.33 -33.10 0.67
N GLN A 128 14.58 -34.08 1.53
CA GLN A 128 15.32 -33.89 2.78
C GLN A 128 16.80 -33.61 2.54
N ASP A 129 17.39 -34.22 1.51
CA ASP A 129 18.82 -34.04 1.16
C ASP A 129 19.08 -32.72 0.41
N ALA A 130 18.06 -32.12 -0.19
CA ALA A 130 18.15 -30.87 -0.95
C ALA A 130 17.81 -29.60 -0.14
N ALA A 131 17.25 -29.74 1.06
CA ALA A 131 16.89 -28.66 1.99
C ALA A 131 18.02 -28.38 3.00
#